data_AF-A0A356IZC9-F1
#
_entry.id   AF-A0A356IZC9-F1
#
_cell.length_a   1.000
_cell.length_b   1.000
_cell.length_c   1.000
_cell.angle_alpha   90.00
_cell.angle_beta   90.00
_cell.angle_gamma   90.00
#
_symmetry.space_group_name_H-M   'P 1'
#
loop_
_entity.id
_entity.type
_entity.pdbx_description
1 polymer ?
#
loop_
_entity_poly.entity_id
_entity_poly.type
_entity_poly.pdbx_seq_one_letter_code
_entity_poly.pdbx_strand_id
1 'polypeptide(L)'
;MHNSDDMKENDDRPATKGDLDRLTAMIGLDRFATKIDLDRFATKDDLERSAAESSARMDRMDERFDGMDRRFDEMAAVVRRQSTEIVKTQASVDGLREDVLSVIKGMESRLTGRMDAFMSNTMRVDRDNILLIHRMDKVEGRVSDLERRAP
;
A
#
# COMPACT_ATOMS: atom_id res chain seq x y z
N MET A 1 32.21 -105.70 -34.89
CA MET A 1 30.79 -105.66 -35.24
C MET A 1 29.99 -105.80 -33.95
N HIS A 2 29.44 -104.71 -33.42
CA HIS A 2 28.13 -104.64 -32.76
C HIS A 2 27.78 -103.17 -32.47
N ASN A 3 26.82 -102.72 -33.28
CA ASN A 3 25.87 -101.62 -33.19
C ASN A 3 26.32 -100.23 -32.74
N SER A 4 26.44 -99.38 -33.77
CA SER A 4 26.32 -97.92 -33.71
C SER A 4 24.88 -97.52 -34.06
N ASP A 5 23.88 -97.96 -33.30
CA ASP A 5 22.45 -97.75 -33.65
C ASP A 5 21.57 -97.21 -32.50
N ASP A 6 22.14 -96.65 -31.44
CA ASP A 6 21.38 -96.02 -30.34
C ASP A 6 21.34 -94.49 -30.44
N MET A 7 21.33 -93.94 -31.65
CA MET A 7 21.07 -92.52 -31.84
C MET A 7 20.07 -92.31 -32.97
N LYS A 8 18.78 -92.45 -32.63
CA LYS A 8 17.74 -91.42 -32.81
C LYS A 8 16.37 -92.06 -32.63
N GLU A 9 15.90 -92.10 -31.38
CA GLU A 9 14.48 -92.17 -31.08
C GLU A 9 13.86 -90.86 -31.58
N ASN A 10 13.35 -90.85 -32.81
CA ASN A 10 12.43 -89.80 -33.26
C ASN A 10 11.11 -90.06 -32.55
N ASP A 11 10.88 -89.32 -31.48
CA ASP A 11 9.69 -89.36 -30.64
C ASP A 11 8.52 -88.70 -31.41
N ASP A 12 7.90 -89.43 -32.35
CA ASP A 12 6.75 -89.00 -33.18
C ASP A 12 5.43 -88.80 -32.37
N ARG A 13 5.51 -88.73 -31.04
CA ARG A 13 4.33 -88.45 -30.21
C ARG A 13 3.91 -86.98 -30.36
N PRO A 14 2.59 -86.69 -30.39
CA PRO A 14 2.12 -85.32 -30.43
C PRO A 14 2.59 -84.55 -29.18
N ALA A 15 3.05 -83.32 -29.38
CA ALA A 15 3.46 -82.45 -28.28
C ALA A 15 2.31 -82.28 -27.27
N THR A 16 2.63 -82.40 -25.99
CA THR A 16 1.67 -82.28 -24.90
C THR A 16 1.78 -80.91 -24.23
N LYS A 17 0.76 -80.52 -23.45
CA LYS A 17 0.79 -79.28 -22.66
C LYS A 17 1.99 -79.25 -21.69
N GLY A 18 2.38 -80.40 -21.14
CA GLY A 18 3.55 -80.49 -20.26
C GLY A 18 4.88 -80.23 -20.98
N ASP A 19 4.95 -80.46 -22.29
CA ASP A 19 6.13 -80.11 -23.10
C ASP A 19 6.21 -78.60 -23.33
N LEU A 20 5.06 -77.93 -23.45
CA LEU A 20 4.96 -76.47 -23.48
C LEU A 20 5.31 -75.83 -22.12
N ASP A 21 4.81 -76.37 -21.01
CA ASP A 21 5.12 -75.85 -19.67
C ASP A 21 6.63 -76.00 -19.35
N ARG A 22 7.24 -77.13 -19.75
CA ARG A 22 8.70 -77.32 -19.67
C ARG A 22 9.47 -76.32 -20.52
N LEU A 23 8.99 -76.01 -21.72
CA LEU A 23 9.62 -75.03 -22.60
C LEU A 23 9.47 -73.60 -22.06
N THR A 24 8.31 -73.25 -21.51
CA THR A 24 8.03 -71.99 -20.81
C THR A 24 8.97 -71.80 -19.61
N ALA A 25 9.15 -72.84 -18.79
CA ALA A 25 10.07 -72.81 -17.66
C ALA A 25 11.56 -72.76 -18.10
N MET A 26 11.94 -73.53 -19.13
CA MET A 26 13.30 -73.58 -19.65
C MET A 26 13.74 -72.24 -20.28
N ILE A 27 12.84 -71.58 -21.01
CA ILE A 27 13.10 -70.29 -21.68
C ILE A 27 12.74 -69.10 -20.77
N GLY A 28 11.99 -69.33 -19.69
CA GLY A 28 11.62 -68.33 -18.69
C GLY A 28 10.61 -67.30 -19.20
N LEU A 29 9.63 -67.74 -19.99
CA LEU A 29 8.64 -66.85 -20.63
C LEU A 29 7.80 -66.06 -19.61
N ASP A 30 7.63 -66.55 -18.39
CA ASP A 30 6.91 -65.86 -17.30
C ASP A 30 7.56 -64.54 -16.84
N ARG A 31 8.81 -64.28 -17.25
CA ARG A 31 9.54 -63.04 -16.92
C ARG A 31 9.35 -61.93 -17.94
N PHE A 32 8.70 -62.20 -19.07
CA PHE A 32 8.43 -61.18 -20.09
C PHE A 32 7.17 -60.40 -19.76
N ALA A 33 7.23 -59.08 -19.90
CA ALA A 33 6.06 -58.22 -19.86
C ALA A 33 5.13 -58.58 -21.03
N THR A 34 3.83 -58.67 -20.74
CA THR A 34 2.80 -58.79 -21.77
C THR A 34 2.59 -57.44 -22.44
N LYS A 35 1.91 -57.43 -23.60
CA LYS A 35 1.54 -56.17 -24.27
C LYS A 35 0.70 -55.26 -23.35
N ILE A 36 -0.20 -55.85 -22.57
CA ILE A 36 -1.06 -55.13 -21.62
C ILE A 36 -0.22 -54.44 -20.53
N ASP A 37 0.91 -55.03 -20.12
CA ASP A 37 1.81 -54.43 -19.12
C ASP A 37 2.54 -53.17 -19.63
N LEU A 38 2.65 -53.01 -20.95
CA LEU A 38 3.35 -51.90 -21.60
C LEU A 38 2.42 -50.72 -21.93
N ASP A 39 1.12 -50.97 -22.14
CA ASP A 39 0.13 -49.94 -22.52
C ASP A 39 -0.07 -48.84 -21.46
N ARG A 40 0.38 -49.06 -20.21
CA ARG A 40 0.31 -48.09 -19.11
C ARG A 40 1.44 -47.06 -19.09
N PHE A 41 2.48 -47.24 -19.90
CA PHE A 41 3.63 -46.33 -19.91
C PHE A 41 3.39 -45.20 -20.91
N ALA A 42 3.73 -43.98 -20.49
CA ALA A 42 3.78 -42.83 -21.38
C ALA A 42 4.77 -43.10 -22.52
N THR A 43 4.40 -42.71 -23.72
CA THR A 43 5.31 -42.74 -24.85
C THR A 43 6.32 -41.60 -24.74
N LYS A 44 7.39 -41.67 -25.53
CA LYS A 44 8.35 -40.58 -25.65
C LYS A 44 7.66 -39.26 -26.03
N ASP A 45 6.72 -39.32 -26.97
CA ASP A 45 5.98 -38.15 -27.46
C ASP A 45 5.12 -37.53 -26.36
N ASP A 46 4.54 -38.33 -25.45
CA ASP A 46 3.78 -37.83 -24.31
C ASP A 46 4.67 -37.04 -23.35
N LEU A 47 5.89 -37.53 -23.10
CA LEU A 47 6.87 -36.86 -22.25
C LEU A 47 7.40 -35.57 -22.89
N GLU A 48 7.68 -35.59 -24.19
CA GLU A 48 8.11 -34.39 -24.93
C GLU A 48 7.02 -33.31 -24.93
N ARG A 49 5.75 -33.70 -25.13
CA ARG A 49 4.62 -32.79 -25.05
C ARG A 49 4.46 -32.19 -23.64
N SER A 50 4.55 -33.02 -22.61
CA SER A 50 4.46 -32.57 -21.22
C SER A 50 5.59 -31.59 -20.85
N ALA A 51 6.81 -31.88 -21.29
CA ALA A 51 7.95 -30.99 -21.09
C ALA A 51 7.77 -29.64 -21.81
N ALA A 52 7.31 -29.67 -23.06
CA ALA A 52 7.04 -28.45 -23.83
C ALA A 52 5.93 -27.59 -23.19
N GLU A 53 4.85 -28.22 -22.72
CA GLU A 53 3.78 -27.51 -22.01
C GLU A 53 4.29 -26.87 -20.71
N SER A 54 5.10 -27.60 -19.94
CA SER A 54 5.73 -27.09 -18.72
C SER A 54 6.62 -25.86 -19.01
N SER A 55 7.46 -25.94 -20.05
CA SER A 55 8.30 -24.81 -20.48
C SER A 55 7.46 -23.59 -20.86
N ALA A 56 6.44 -23.77 -21.71
CA ALA A 56 5.56 -22.69 -22.12
C ALA A 56 4.75 -22.09 -20.96
N ARG A 57 4.55 -22.86 -19.87
CA ARG A 57 3.96 -22.37 -18.63
C ARG A 57 4.96 -21.57 -17.81
N MET A 58 6.23 -21.96 -17.78
CA MET A 58 7.31 -21.20 -17.13
C MET A 58 7.52 -19.86 -17.82
N ASP A 59 7.59 -19.82 -19.15
CA ASP A 59 7.74 -18.56 -19.91
C ASP A 59 6.60 -17.58 -19.60
N ARG A 60 5.35 -18.08 -19.56
CA ARG A 60 4.17 -17.29 -19.16
C ARG A 60 4.24 -16.83 -17.70
N MET A 61 4.94 -17.55 -16.84
CA MET A 61 5.14 -17.15 -15.44
C MET A 61 6.15 -16.00 -15.36
N ASP A 62 7.24 -16.07 -16.12
CA ASP A 62 8.26 -15.03 -16.18
C ASP A 62 7.68 -13.71 -16.71
N GLU A 63 6.91 -13.75 -17.80
CA GLU A 63 6.21 -12.56 -18.32
C GLU A 63 5.29 -11.91 -17.28
N ARG A 64 4.63 -12.74 -16.46
CA ARG A 64 3.76 -12.26 -15.37
C ARG A 64 4.57 -11.65 -14.24
N PHE A 65 5.73 -12.21 -13.91
CA PHE A 65 6.64 -11.63 -12.91
C PHE A 65 7.21 -10.30 -13.39
N ASP A 66 7.64 -10.19 -14.64
CA ASP A 66 8.07 -8.91 -15.23
C ASP A 66 6.96 -7.85 -15.22
N GLY A 67 5.72 -8.29 -15.49
CA GLY A 67 4.55 -7.43 -15.38
C GLY A 67 4.27 -6.98 -13.94
N MET A 68 4.59 -7.83 -12.96
CA MET A 68 4.47 -7.51 -11.54
C MET A 68 5.52 -6.50 -11.11
N ASP A 69 6.77 -6.67 -11.53
CA ASP A 69 7.88 -5.76 -11.23
C ASP A 69 7.62 -4.35 -11.77
N ARG A 70 7.19 -4.24 -13.03
CA ARG A 70 6.80 -2.95 -13.62
C ARG A 70 5.71 -2.24 -12.81
N ARG A 71 4.69 -2.98 -12.38
CA ARG A 71 3.62 -2.44 -11.54
C ARG A 71 4.12 -2.02 -10.16
N PHE A 72 5.05 -2.76 -9.57
CA PHE A 72 5.69 -2.38 -8.31
C PHE A 72 6.50 -1.10 -8.43
N ASP A 73 7.24 -0.92 -9.52
CA ASP A 73 7.99 0.31 -9.80
C ASP A 73 7.06 1.52 -9.97
N GLU A 74 5.96 1.35 -10.72
CA GLU A 74 4.93 2.38 -10.87
C GLU A 74 4.30 2.76 -9.52
N MET A 75 3.93 1.76 -8.71
CA MET A 75 3.38 2.00 -7.37
C MET A 75 4.41 2.74 -6.48
N ALA A 76 5.68 2.33 -6.52
CA ALA A 76 6.74 3.00 -5.77
C ALA A 76 6.91 4.46 -6.21
N ALA A 77 6.80 4.75 -7.52
CA ALA A 77 6.85 6.11 -8.04
C ALA A 77 5.67 6.97 -7.56
N VAL A 78 4.45 6.41 -7.56
CA VAL A 78 3.24 7.07 -7.02
C VAL A 78 3.42 7.41 -5.55
N VAL A 79 3.88 6.45 -4.74
CA VAL A 79 4.11 6.65 -3.31
C VAL A 79 5.14 7.76 -3.07
N ARG A 80 6.30 7.73 -3.76
CA ARG A 80 7.32 8.78 -3.63
C ARG A 80 6.77 10.16 -3.97
N ARG A 81 6.04 10.28 -5.08
CA ARG A 81 5.40 11.54 -5.49
C ARG A 81 4.43 12.04 -4.43
N GLN A 82 3.55 11.17 -3.93
CA GLN A 82 2.59 11.55 -2.91
C GLN A 82 3.27 11.97 -1.60
N SER A 83 4.33 11.27 -1.17
CA SER A 83 5.12 11.68 -0.01
C SER A 83 5.70 13.09 -0.17
N THR A 84 6.23 13.43 -1.34
CA THR A 84 6.73 14.79 -1.62
C THR A 84 5.62 15.85 -1.57
N GLU A 85 4.46 15.56 -2.16
CA GLU A 85 3.34 16.52 -2.14
C GLU A 85 2.77 16.71 -0.74
N ILE A 86 2.72 15.66 0.09
CA ILE A 86 2.32 15.76 1.51
C ILE A 86 3.25 16.70 2.28
N VAL A 87 4.56 16.58 2.08
CA VAL A 87 5.52 17.45 2.78
C VAL A 87 5.33 18.92 2.36
N LYS A 88 5.11 19.19 1.07
CA LYS A 88 4.84 20.56 0.58
C LYS A 88 3.55 21.13 1.13
N THR A 89 2.48 20.34 1.18
CA THR A 89 1.20 20.79 1.72
C THR A 89 1.28 21.04 3.21
N GLN A 90 2.00 20.19 3.96
CA GLN A 90 2.29 20.43 5.38
C GLN A 90 3.01 21.75 5.60
N ALA A 91 4.10 22.02 4.87
CA ALA A 91 4.82 23.28 4.97
C ALA A 91 3.93 24.50 4.65
N SER A 92 3.04 24.37 3.67
CA SER A 92 2.08 25.45 3.32
C SER A 92 1.05 25.67 4.43
N VAL A 93 0.55 24.60 5.06
CA VAL A 93 -0.38 24.66 6.19
C VAL A 93 0.29 25.28 7.42
N ASP A 94 1.55 24.94 7.70
CA ASP A 94 2.31 25.52 8.80
C ASP A 94 2.53 27.03 8.59
N GLY A 95 2.90 27.45 7.37
CA GLY A 95 3.01 28.87 7.03
C GLY A 95 1.69 29.62 7.20
N LEU A 96 0.58 29.09 6.68
CA LEU A 96 -0.75 29.69 6.88
C LEU A 96 -1.13 29.78 8.36
N ARG A 97 -0.78 28.77 9.17
CA ARG A 97 -1.02 28.78 10.61
C ARG A 97 -0.25 29.91 11.30
N GLU A 98 1.01 30.11 10.94
CA GLU A 98 1.84 31.22 11.46
C GLU A 98 1.27 32.58 11.06
N ASP A 99 0.89 32.74 9.79
CA ASP A 99 0.28 33.98 9.28
C ASP A 99 -1.01 34.33 10.04
N VAL A 100 -1.91 33.38 10.23
CA VAL A 100 -3.16 33.58 10.97
C VAL A 100 -2.88 33.97 12.42
N LEU A 101 -1.94 33.29 13.09
CA LEU A 101 -1.55 33.64 14.47
C LEU A 101 -0.98 35.06 14.55
N SER A 102 -0.20 35.49 13.55
CA SER A 102 0.35 36.84 13.50
C SER A 102 -0.75 37.90 13.37
N VAL A 103 -1.76 37.64 12.53
CA VAL A 103 -2.90 38.53 12.32
C VAL A 103 -3.71 38.67 13.61
N ILE A 104 -4.01 37.55 14.28
CA ILE A 104 -4.76 37.55 15.55
C ILE A 104 -4.01 38.36 16.62
N LYS A 105 -2.73 38.07 16.85
CA LYS A 105 -1.91 38.82 17.83
C LYS A 105 -1.82 40.30 17.49
N GLY A 106 -1.71 40.63 16.20
CA GLY A 106 -1.72 42.01 15.72
C GLY A 106 -3.06 42.72 16.00
N MET A 107 -4.18 42.04 15.78
CA MET A 107 -5.51 42.56 16.11
C MET A 107 -5.70 42.76 17.61
N GLU A 108 -5.29 41.78 18.43
CA GLU A 108 -5.33 41.86 19.90
C GLU A 108 -4.54 43.09 20.39
N SER A 109 -3.30 43.25 19.93
CA SER A 109 -2.44 44.38 20.32
C SER A 109 -3.08 45.74 19.98
N ARG A 110 -3.67 45.85 18.78
CA ARG A 110 -4.37 47.07 18.35
C ARG A 110 -5.63 47.34 19.19
N LEU A 111 -6.39 46.31 19.52
CA LEU A 111 -7.58 46.43 20.35
C LEU A 111 -7.21 46.87 21.77
N THR A 112 -6.20 46.23 22.38
CA THR A 112 -5.68 46.63 23.69
C THR A 112 -5.23 48.08 23.68
N GLY A 113 -4.41 48.49 22.71
CA GLY A 113 -3.95 49.88 22.60
C GLY A 113 -5.09 50.89 22.41
N ARG A 114 -6.13 50.55 21.64
CA ARG A 114 -7.34 51.39 21.51
C ARG A 114 -8.13 51.46 22.82
N MET A 115 -8.22 50.37 23.56
CA MET A 115 -8.91 50.31 24.85
C MET A 115 -8.20 51.21 25.87
N ASP A 116 -6.88 51.13 25.94
CA ASP A 116 -6.06 51.96 26.84
C ASP A 116 -6.23 53.46 26.51
N ALA A 117 -6.17 53.82 25.23
CA ALA A 117 -6.37 55.19 24.78
C ALA A 117 -7.79 55.70 25.08
N PHE A 118 -8.81 54.85 24.89
CA PHE A 118 -10.19 55.17 25.21
C PHE A 118 -10.35 55.44 26.71
N MET A 119 -9.84 54.56 27.57
CA MET A 119 -9.91 54.73 29.03
C MET A 119 -9.19 55.99 29.50
N SER A 120 -8.01 56.29 28.92
CA SER A 120 -7.29 57.53 29.21
C SER A 120 -8.09 58.78 28.84
N ASN A 121 -8.73 58.78 27.67
CA ASN A 121 -9.59 59.89 27.25
C ASN A 121 -10.81 60.06 28.15
N THR A 122 -11.49 58.97 28.54
CA THR A 122 -12.63 59.02 29.46
C THR A 122 -12.24 59.64 30.80
N MET A 123 -11.11 59.22 31.38
CA MET A 123 -10.60 59.79 32.65
C MET A 123 -10.23 61.28 32.53
N ARG A 124 -9.73 61.71 31.36
CA ARG A 124 -9.43 63.12 31.11
C ARG A 124 -10.70 63.96 31.02
N VAL A 125 -11.71 63.47 30.31
CA VAL A 125 -13.03 64.11 30.20
C VAL A 125 -13.69 64.22 31.58
N ASP A 126 -13.67 63.16 32.39
CA ASP A 126 -14.21 63.19 33.75
C ASP A 126 -13.52 64.24 34.62
N ARG A 127 -12.19 64.35 34.53
CA ARG A 127 -11.42 65.38 35.25
C ARG A 127 -11.78 66.78 34.78
N ASP A 128 -11.85 67.01 33.47
CA ASP A 128 -12.17 68.31 32.89
C ASP A 128 -13.60 68.74 33.27
N ASN A 129 -14.55 67.80 33.30
CA ASN A 129 -15.91 68.03 33.77
C ASN A 129 -15.97 68.46 35.25
N ILE A 130 -15.24 67.78 36.14
CA ILE A 130 -15.16 68.16 37.57
C ILE A 130 -14.63 69.59 37.72
N LEU A 131 -13.61 69.96 36.95
CA LEU A 131 -13.02 71.30 37.01
C LEU A 131 -13.99 72.37 36.48
N LEU A 132 -14.73 72.06 35.41
CA LEU A 132 -15.75 72.95 34.85
C LEU A 132 -16.87 73.22 35.86
N ILE A 133 -17.36 72.20 36.56
CA ILE A 133 -18.36 72.36 37.63
C ILE A 133 -17.84 73.34 38.68
N HIS A 134 -16.64 73.12 39.21
CA HIS A 134 -16.05 74.01 40.22
C HIS A 134 -15.89 75.45 39.72
N ARG A 135 -15.54 75.62 38.43
CA ARG A 135 -15.39 76.94 37.82
C ARG A 135 -16.75 77.61 37.59
N MET A 136 -17.80 76.86 37.24
CA MET A 136 -19.17 77.38 37.14
C MET A 136 -19.68 77.85 38.50
N ASP A 137 -19.52 77.07 39.57
CA ASP A 137 -19.92 77.47 40.93
C ASP A 137 -19.29 78.83 41.32
N LYS A 138 -18.01 79.02 40.99
CA LYS A 138 -17.29 80.28 41.24
C LYS A 138 -17.82 81.44 40.38
N VAL A 139 -18.23 81.18 39.15
CA VAL A 139 -18.82 82.20 38.27
C VAL A 139 -20.23 82.57 38.75
N GLU A 140 -21.06 81.59 39.09
CA GLU A 140 -22.39 81.83 39.66
C GLU A 140 -22.31 82.70 40.91
N GLY A 141 -21.41 82.38 41.85
CA GLY A 141 -21.21 83.23 43.03
C GLY A 141 -20.85 84.68 42.68
N ARG A 142 -19.98 84.89 41.68
CA ARG A 142 -19.62 86.24 41.21
C ARG A 142 -20.77 86.97 40.53
N VAL A 143 -21.62 86.26 39.77
CA VAL A 143 -22.82 86.83 39.13
C VAL A 143 -23.82 87.25 40.19
N SER A 144 -24.12 86.40 41.18
CA SER A 144 -25.02 86.73 42.29
C SER A 144 -24.55 87.95 43.11
N ASP A 145 -23.23 88.15 43.25
CA ASP A 145 -22.68 89.33 43.90
C ASP A 145 -22.82 90.61 43.07
N LEU A 146 -22.74 90.51 41.73
CA LEU A 146 -22.96 91.62 40.81
C LEU A 146 -24.44 92.01 40.78
N GLU A 147 -25.36 91.04 40.72
CA GLU A 147 -26.81 91.27 40.75
C GLU A 147 -27.24 91.98 42.04
N ARG A 148 -26.63 91.64 43.18
CA ARG A 148 -26.89 92.34 44.47
C ARG A 148 -26.35 93.77 44.52
N ARG A 149 -25.42 94.14 43.63
CA ARG A 149 -24.78 95.46 43.55
C ARG A 149 -25.31 96.35 42.44
N ALA A 150 -26.09 95.79 41.51
CA ALA A 150 -26.76 96.56 40.48
C ALA A 150 -28.00 97.28 41.10
N PRO A 151 -28.13 98.61 40.94
CA PRO A 151 -29.24 99.39 41.48
C PRO A 151 -30.58 99.11 40.80
#